data_AF-A0A454W687-F1
#
_entry.id   AF-A0A454W687-F1
#
_cell.length_a   1.000
_cell.length_b   1.000
_cell.length_c   1.000
_cell.angle_alpha   90.00
_cell.angle_beta   90.00
_cell.angle_gamma   90.00
#
_symmetry.space_group_name_H-M   'P 1'
#
loop_
_entity.id
_entity.type
_entity.pdbx_description
1 polymer ?
#
loop_
_entity_poly.entity_id
_entity_poly.type
_entity_poly.pdbx_seq_one_letter_code
_entity_poly.pdbx_strand_id
1 'polypeptide(L)'
;MKRRTTTAALCAALLLTAVTTGAAVATGPHEGQPPREAAALTGTAGLYRSAGDDITFAFDAHLAAEHRDDPLEATGTFEFSHYLNGEGARAKAEVDCLITGGDVAVVTGVVTDSDLPGAEGRRVGVTVHDLGRHDRLGYSWAATGSPAQGGELPRCVSSAPFEKVARGTGDFRVVPWQPRL
;
A
#
# COMPACT_ATOMS: atom_id res chain seq x y z
N MET A 1 -18.92 73.61 1.44
CA MET A 1 -17.75 74.22 0.76
C MET A 1 -17.56 73.53 -0.58
N LYS A 2 -17.42 74.32 -1.64
CA LYS A 2 -17.30 73.92 -3.05
C LYS A 2 -15.91 73.36 -3.38
N ARG A 3 -15.86 72.42 -4.33
CA ARG A 3 -15.01 72.32 -5.55
C ARG A 3 -15.20 70.90 -6.12
N ARG A 4 -15.89 70.66 -7.26
CA ARG A 4 -15.43 70.80 -8.68
C ARG A 4 -14.05 70.15 -8.87
N THR A 5 -13.81 69.19 -9.76
CA THR A 5 -14.14 69.17 -11.20
C THR A 5 -13.88 67.78 -11.82
N THR A 6 -14.58 67.56 -12.94
CA THR A 6 -14.57 66.53 -13.98
C THR A 6 -13.24 66.26 -14.69
N THR A 7 -13.00 65.01 -15.13
CA THR A 7 -12.31 64.55 -16.37
C THR A 7 -12.27 63.01 -16.35
N ALA A 8 -12.29 62.22 -17.40
CA ALA A 8 -12.58 62.34 -18.83
C ALA A 8 -12.80 60.89 -19.33
N ALA A 9 -13.65 60.70 -20.32
CA ALA A 9 -13.86 59.41 -20.98
C ALA A 9 -12.63 59.00 -21.80
N LEU A 10 -12.33 57.70 -21.83
CA LEU A 10 -11.53 57.07 -22.88
C LEU A 10 -12.12 55.68 -23.14
N CYS A 11 -12.99 55.62 -24.16
CA CYS A 11 -13.40 54.40 -24.81
C CYS A 11 -12.21 53.86 -25.61
N ALA A 12 -11.74 52.66 -25.28
CA ALA A 12 -10.89 51.87 -26.16
C ALA A 12 -11.59 50.52 -26.39
N ALA A 13 -12.24 50.42 -27.55
CA ALA A 13 -12.71 49.16 -28.09
C ALA A 13 -11.47 48.36 -28.54
N LEU A 14 -11.25 47.20 -27.94
CA LEU A 14 -10.24 46.23 -28.38
C LEU A 14 -10.95 45.00 -28.94
N LEU A 15 -10.63 44.75 -30.21
CA LEU A 15 -11.16 43.74 -31.10
C LEU A 15 -10.83 42.31 -30.63
N LEU A 16 -11.75 41.41 -30.89
CA LEU A 16 -11.66 39.96 -30.73
C LEU A 16 -10.53 39.37 -31.57
N THR A 17 -9.67 38.55 -30.94
CA THR A 17 -8.97 37.44 -31.61
C THR A 17 -9.14 36.18 -30.77
N ALA A 18 -10.07 35.34 -31.19
CA ALA A 18 -10.18 33.97 -30.67
C ALA A 18 -9.03 33.14 -31.26
N VAL A 19 -8.00 32.86 -30.46
CA VAL A 19 -7.00 31.85 -30.80
C VAL A 19 -7.55 30.51 -30.33
N THR A 20 -8.03 29.69 -31.26
CA THR A 20 -8.30 28.27 -31.00
C THR A 20 -6.96 27.55 -30.91
N THR A 21 -6.44 27.37 -29.70
CA THR A 21 -5.35 26.43 -29.44
C THR A 21 -5.88 25.02 -29.64
N GLY A 22 -5.63 24.44 -30.82
CA GLY A 22 -5.81 23.02 -31.06
C GLY A 22 -4.84 22.24 -30.17
N ALA A 23 -5.37 21.57 -29.15
CA ALA A 23 -4.60 20.59 -28.40
C ALA A 23 -4.33 19.39 -29.32
N ALA A 24 -3.07 19.21 -29.73
CA ALA A 24 -2.62 17.99 -30.37
C ALA A 24 -2.67 16.86 -29.33
N VAL A 25 -3.73 16.06 -29.36
CA VAL A 25 -3.81 14.79 -28.63
C VAL A 25 -2.91 13.80 -29.36
N ALA A 26 -1.67 13.65 -28.88
CA ALA A 26 -0.81 12.54 -29.26
C ALA A 26 -1.23 11.29 -28.47
N THR A 27 -2.25 10.59 -28.94
CA THR A 27 -2.58 9.23 -28.47
C THR A 27 -1.89 8.23 -29.39
N GLY A 28 -0.60 8.02 -29.19
CA GLY A 28 0.05 6.80 -29.64
C GLY A 28 -0.08 5.73 -28.55
N PRO A 29 -0.31 4.45 -28.86
CA PRO A 29 -0.18 3.40 -27.87
C PRO A 29 1.27 3.39 -27.42
N HIS A 30 1.52 3.79 -26.18
CA HIS A 30 2.76 3.46 -25.51
C HIS A 30 2.69 1.96 -25.28
N GLU A 31 3.24 1.16 -26.19
CA GLU A 31 3.65 -0.21 -25.85
C GLU A 31 4.81 -0.07 -24.85
N GLY A 32 4.44 0.27 -23.61
CA GLY A 32 5.35 0.25 -22.49
C GLY A 32 5.89 -1.17 -22.34
N GLN A 33 7.14 -1.29 -21.93
CA GLN A 33 7.71 -2.57 -21.57
C GLN A 33 6.71 -3.36 -20.70
N PRO A 34 6.56 -4.68 -20.93
CA PRO A 34 5.68 -5.49 -20.11
C PRO A 34 6.02 -5.25 -18.63
N PRO A 35 5.01 -5.13 -17.74
CA PRO A 35 5.25 -4.92 -16.33
C PRO A 35 6.28 -5.92 -15.83
N ARG A 36 7.29 -5.44 -15.08
CA ARG A 36 8.31 -6.31 -14.50
C ARG A 36 7.69 -7.29 -13.49
N GLU A 37 6.60 -6.88 -12.87
CA GLU A 37 5.89 -7.59 -11.81
C GLU A 37 4.46 -7.86 -12.24
N ALA A 38 4.00 -9.09 -12.02
CA ALA A 38 2.59 -9.45 -12.16
C ALA A 38 1.75 -8.96 -10.97
N ALA A 39 2.35 -8.85 -9.79
CA ALA A 39 1.76 -8.30 -8.57
C ALA A 39 2.88 -7.85 -7.62
N ALA A 40 2.57 -6.91 -6.73
CA ALA A 40 3.51 -6.48 -5.70
C ALA A 40 2.77 -5.85 -4.51
N LEU A 41 3.38 -5.95 -3.33
CA LEU A 41 3.02 -5.21 -2.14
C LEU A 41 4.31 -4.63 -1.55
N THR A 42 4.40 -3.31 -1.53
CA THR A 42 5.59 -2.60 -1.05
C THR A 42 5.22 -1.47 -0.10
N GLY A 43 6.20 -0.98 0.66
CA GLY A 43 6.06 0.22 1.50
C GLY A 43 6.09 -0.08 2.99
N THR A 44 6.06 1.00 3.78
CA THR A 44 6.16 0.94 5.25
C THR A 44 5.14 1.90 5.84
N ALA A 45 4.44 1.47 6.87
CA ALA A 45 3.56 2.33 7.64
C ALA A 45 3.34 1.80 9.06
N GLY A 46 3.04 2.73 9.96
CA GLY A 46 2.64 2.44 11.33
C GLY A 46 1.13 2.33 11.49
N LEU A 47 0.65 1.57 12.46
CA LEU A 47 -0.78 1.48 12.79
C LEU A 47 -1.18 2.48 13.87
N TYR A 48 -2.42 2.94 13.82
CA TYR A 48 -2.98 3.78 14.86
C TYR A 48 -3.56 2.93 16.00
N ARG A 49 -3.03 3.12 17.22
CA ARG A 49 -3.63 2.61 18.46
C ARG A 49 -3.82 3.73 19.47
N SER A 50 -4.99 3.78 20.10
CA SER A 50 -5.32 4.81 21.08
C SER A 50 -4.48 4.72 22.36
N ALA A 51 -3.93 3.54 22.66
CA ALA A 51 -3.05 3.31 23.80
C ALA A 51 -1.58 3.72 23.54
N GLY A 52 -1.26 4.17 22.33
CA GLY A 52 0.08 4.66 22.00
C GLY A 52 1.08 3.56 21.63
N ASP A 53 0.59 2.37 21.25
CA ASP A 53 1.43 1.31 20.70
C ASP A 53 2.21 1.80 19.47
N ASP A 54 3.49 1.43 19.40
CA ASP A 54 4.32 1.55 18.22
C ASP A 54 4.25 0.24 17.44
N ILE A 55 3.44 0.24 16.38
CA ILE A 55 3.25 -0.92 15.52
C ILE A 55 3.63 -0.52 14.11
N THR A 56 4.62 -1.16 13.53
CA THR A 56 5.09 -0.88 12.17
C THR A 56 5.03 -2.14 11.33
N PHE A 57 4.62 -2.00 10.07
CA PHE A 57 4.73 -3.02 9.03
C PHE A 57 5.53 -2.48 7.86
N ALA A 58 6.38 -3.32 7.28
CA ALA A 58 7.14 -3.03 6.08
C ALA A 58 7.06 -4.21 5.11
N PHE A 59 6.82 -3.93 3.83
CA PHE A 59 6.67 -4.93 2.78
C PHE A 59 7.63 -4.67 1.63
N ASP A 60 8.19 -5.76 1.13
CA ASP A 60 8.95 -5.84 -0.11
C ASP A 60 8.62 -7.21 -0.73
N ALA A 61 7.39 -7.34 -1.24
CA ALA A 61 6.83 -8.60 -1.73
C ALA A 61 6.44 -8.48 -3.21
N HIS A 62 6.89 -9.43 -4.02
CA HIS A 62 6.82 -9.35 -5.48
C HIS A 62 6.45 -10.68 -6.11
N LEU A 63 5.59 -10.64 -7.12
CA LEU A 63 5.37 -11.75 -8.05
C LEU A 63 5.92 -11.35 -9.41
N ALA A 64 6.94 -12.06 -9.89
CA ALA A 64 7.56 -11.77 -11.18
C ALA A 64 6.58 -12.03 -12.34
N ALA A 65 6.71 -11.26 -13.43
CA ALA A 65 5.80 -11.38 -14.58
C ALA A 65 5.82 -12.75 -15.29
N GLU A 66 6.90 -13.52 -15.11
CA GLU A 66 7.02 -14.91 -15.60
C GLU A 66 6.18 -15.91 -14.78
N HIS A 67 5.94 -15.61 -13.50
CA HIS A 67 5.12 -16.39 -12.58
C HIS A 67 3.68 -15.87 -12.46
N ARG A 68 3.21 -15.10 -13.45
CA ARG A 68 1.91 -14.42 -13.41
C ARG A 68 0.68 -15.30 -13.16
N ASP A 69 0.76 -16.61 -13.32
CA ASP A 69 -0.37 -17.52 -13.11
C ASP A 69 -0.20 -18.37 -11.86
N ASP A 70 0.87 -18.15 -11.08
CA ASP A 70 1.16 -18.87 -9.85
C ASP A 70 1.55 -17.90 -8.72
N PRO A 71 0.60 -17.49 -7.86
CA PRO A 71 0.88 -16.60 -6.75
C PRO A 71 1.79 -17.21 -5.67
N LEU A 72 2.06 -18.52 -5.74
CA LEU A 72 2.93 -19.24 -4.79
C LEU A 72 4.41 -19.06 -5.10
N GLU A 73 4.75 -18.53 -6.27
CA GLU A 73 6.13 -18.18 -6.68
C GLU A 73 6.47 -16.72 -6.33
N ALA A 74 5.69 -16.10 -5.43
CA ALA A 74 6.00 -14.79 -4.90
C ALA A 74 7.27 -14.83 -4.04
N THR A 75 8.03 -13.75 -4.08
CA THR A 75 9.32 -13.62 -3.40
C THR A 75 9.39 -12.34 -2.59
N GLY A 76 10.44 -12.24 -1.76
CA GLY A 76 10.71 -11.06 -0.95
C GLY A 76 10.40 -11.29 0.52
N THR A 77 10.21 -10.21 1.28
CA THR A 77 10.03 -10.29 2.73
C THR A 77 9.02 -9.27 3.22
N PHE A 78 8.50 -9.50 4.42
CA PHE A 78 7.85 -8.45 5.19
C PHE A 78 8.25 -8.53 6.64
N GLU A 79 8.26 -7.36 7.27
CA GLU A 79 8.68 -7.16 8.65
C GLU A 79 7.54 -6.50 9.42
N PHE A 80 7.39 -6.89 10.67
CA PHE A 80 6.45 -6.24 11.57
C PHE A 80 7.02 -6.16 12.98
N SER A 81 6.65 -5.09 13.68
CA SER A 81 6.97 -4.87 15.08
C SER A 81 5.74 -4.40 15.83
N HIS A 82 5.68 -4.72 17.13
CA HIS A 82 4.68 -4.19 18.04
C HIS A 82 5.34 -3.97 19.40
N TYR A 83 5.44 -2.72 19.80
CA TYR A 83 5.93 -2.31 21.11
C TYR A 83 4.92 -1.42 21.83
N LEU A 84 4.82 -1.60 23.15
CA LEU A 84 4.09 -0.72 24.05
C LEU A 84 5.01 -0.39 25.22
N ASN A 85 5.31 0.90 25.43
CA ASN A 85 6.23 1.36 26.47
C ASN A 85 7.62 0.68 26.44
N GLY A 86 8.11 0.33 25.25
CA GLY A 86 9.39 -0.35 25.05
C GLY A 86 9.36 -1.87 25.23
N GLU A 87 8.23 -2.44 25.63
CA GLU A 87 8.03 -3.89 25.71
C GLU A 87 7.34 -4.37 24.44
N GLY A 88 7.87 -5.41 23.80
CA GLY A 88 7.34 -5.88 22.52
C GLY A 88 8.30 -6.79 21.79
N ALA A 89 7.98 -7.03 20.52
CA ALA A 89 8.77 -7.89 19.66
C ALA A 89 8.69 -7.46 18.19
N ARG A 90 9.62 -7.96 17.40
CA ARG A 90 9.69 -7.85 15.95
C ARG A 90 9.81 -9.22 15.31
N ALA A 91 9.41 -9.30 14.06
CA ALA A 91 9.59 -10.48 13.23
C ALA A 91 9.78 -10.10 11.76
N LYS A 92 10.58 -10.89 11.07
CA LYS A 92 10.75 -10.89 9.63
C LYS A 92 10.25 -12.21 9.06
N ALA A 93 9.46 -12.14 8.00
CA ALA A 93 8.94 -13.29 7.29
C ALA A 93 9.41 -13.30 5.84
N GLU A 94 9.76 -14.48 5.35
CA GLU A 94 10.04 -14.76 3.94
C GLU A 94 8.73 -15.07 3.23
N VAL A 95 8.44 -14.35 2.15
CA VAL A 95 7.18 -14.45 1.41
C VAL A 95 7.07 -15.82 0.74
N ASP A 96 5.92 -16.46 0.86
CA ASP A 96 5.60 -17.74 0.21
C ASP A 96 4.28 -17.73 -0.58
N CYS A 97 3.57 -16.60 -0.56
CA CYS A 97 2.47 -16.30 -1.47
C CYS A 97 2.16 -14.79 -1.50
N LEU A 98 1.77 -14.29 -2.67
CA LEU A 98 1.15 -12.97 -2.84
C LEU A 98 -0.03 -13.05 -3.82
N ILE A 99 -1.22 -12.69 -3.34
CA ILE A 99 -2.41 -12.47 -4.17
C ILE A 99 -2.83 -11.03 -4.04
N THR A 100 -3.03 -10.33 -5.15
CA THR A 100 -3.63 -9.00 -5.15
C THR A 100 -4.88 -8.96 -6.02
N GLY A 101 -5.81 -8.06 -5.72
CA GLY A 101 -7.05 -7.89 -6.45
C GLY A 101 -7.60 -6.48 -6.23
N GLY A 102 -7.64 -5.67 -7.30
CA GLY A 102 -7.80 -4.23 -7.15
C GLY A 102 -6.71 -3.68 -6.22
N ASP A 103 -7.12 -2.90 -5.23
CA ASP A 103 -6.21 -2.25 -4.28
C ASP A 103 -6.00 -3.09 -2.99
N VAL A 104 -6.37 -4.37 -3.00
CA VAL A 104 -6.20 -5.28 -1.86
C VAL A 104 -5.11 -6.29 -2.15
N ALA A 105 -4.22 -6.52 -1.18
CA ALA A 105 -3.21 -7.56 -1.20
C ALA A 105 -3.38 -8.51 -0.02
N VAL A 106 -3.19 -9.80 -0.25
CA VAL A 106 -2.99 -10.83 0.78
C VAL A 106 -1.60 -11.41 0.56
N VAL A 107 -0.74 -11.26 1.55
CA VAL A 107 0.61 -11.83 1.57
C VAL A 107 0.73 -12.83 2.70
N THR A 108 1.37 -13.96 2.45
CA THR A 108 1.81 -14.88 3.51
C THR A 108 3.30 -15.09 3.46
N GLY A 109 3.87 -15.45 4.60
CA GLY A 109 5.26 -15.81 4.70
C GLY A 109 5.58 -16.58 5.97
N VAL A 110 6.72 -17.25 5.97
CA VAL A 110 7.24 -17.98 7.12
C VAL A 110 8.22 -17.08 7.87
N VAL A 111 8.03 -16.92 9.18
CA VAL A 111 8.93 -16.12 10.01
C VAL A 111 10.32 -16.77 10.05
N THR A 112 11.36 -16.04 9.65
CA THR A 112 12.75 -16.52 9.58
C THR A 112 13.66 -15.87 10.60
N ASP A 113 13.26 -14.74 11.19
CA ASP A 113 13.99 -14.05 12.26
C ASP A 113 13.00 -13.35 13.19
N SER A 114 13.05 -13.62 14.49
CA SER A 114 12.21 -12.94 15.49
C SER A 114 12.82 -12.94 16.89
N ASP A 115 12.57 -11.88 17.67
CA ASP A 115 12.83 -11.87 19.12
C ASP A 115 11.61 -12.31 19.95
N LEU A 116 10.48 -12.67 19.29
CA LEU A 116 9.32 -13.29 19.91
C LEU A 116 9.54 -14.80 20.04
N PRO A 117 9.62 -15.36 21.27
CA PRO A 117 9.81 -16.79 21.45
C PRO A 117 8.71 -17.63 20.77
N GLY A 118 9.12 -18.61 19.98
CA GLY A 118 8.21 -19.53 19.28
C GLY A 118 7.60 -19.00 17.98
N ALA A 119 7.99 -17.81 17.51
CA ALA A 119 7.50 -17.26 16.26
C ALA A 119 8.26 -17.77 15.02
N GLU A 120 9.57 -18.05 15.13
CA GLU A 120 10.35 -18.57 14.00
C GLU A 120 9.81 -19.91 13.49
N GLY A 121 9.77 -20.07 12.16
CA GLY A 121 9.17 -21.21 11.46
C GLY A 121 7.64 -21.17 11.37
N ARG A 122 6.97 -20.20 11.98
CA ARG A 122 5.51 -20.04 11.88
C ARG A 122 5.14 -19.28 10.62
N ARG A 123 4.10 -19.74 9.92
CA ARG A 123 3.50 -18.98 8.82
C ARG A 123 2.53 -17.93 9.36
N VAL A 124 2.66 -16.72 8.85
CA VAL A 124 1.79 -15.59 9.14
C VAL A 124 1.28 -14.97 7.86
N GLY A 125 0.12 -14.33 7.93
CA GLY A 125 -0.51 -13.70 6.79
C GLY A 125 -0.96 -12.30 7.11
N VAL A 126 -0.86 -11.40 6.14
CA VAL A 126 -1.28 -10.00 6.25
C VAL A 126 -2.14 -9.63 5.05
N THR A 127 -3.23 -8.91 5.31
CA THR A 127 -4.05 -8.28 4.28
C THR A 127 -3.85 -6.77 4.34
N VAL A 128 -3.50 -6.16 3.21
CA VAL A 128 -3.42 -4.71 3.03
C VAL A 128 -4.55 -4.27 2.11
N HIS A 129 -5.18 -3.15 2.44
CA HIS A 129 -6.06 -2.42 1.52
C HIS A 129 -5.46 -1.04 1.32
N ASP A 130 -4.89 -0.83 0.13
CA ASP A 130 -4.29 0.42 -0.32
C ASP A 130 -5.40 1.41 -0.67
N LEU A 131 -5.56 2.40 0.19
CA LEU A 131 -6.49 3.51 0.03
C LEU A 131 -5.72 4.84 0.02
N GLY A 132 -4.43 4.76 -0.37
CA GLY A 132 -3.43 5.80 -0.15
C GLY A 132 -3.38 6.22 1.33
N ARG A 133 -3.71 7.48 1.63
CA ARG A 133 -3.52 8.05 2.98
C ARG A 133 -4.44 7.45 4.08
N HIS A 134 -5.23 6.45 3.75
CA HIS A 134 -6.22 5.79 4.62
C HIS A 134 -6.10 4.26 4.61
N ASP A 135 -4.92 3.75 4.31
CA ASP A 135 -4.61 2.33 4.30
C ASP A 135 -5.12 1.58 5.52
N ARG A 136 -5.52 0.33 5.25
CA ARG A 136 -5.99 -0.60 6.28
C ARG A 136 -5.20 -1.88 6.23
N LEU A 137 -5.04 -2.50 7.39
CA LEU A 137 -4.25 -3.71 7.55
C LEU A 137 -5.01 -4.74 8.40
N GLY A 138 -4.84 -6.01 8.09
CA GLY A 138 -5.34 -7.14 8.86
C GLY A 138 -4.24 -8.19 8.97
N TYR A 139 -4.20 -8.93 10.06
CA TYR A 139 -3.17 -9.94 10.30
C TYR A 139 -3.77 -11.24 10.84
N SER A 140 -3.21 -12.38 10.44
CA SER A 140 -3.80 -13.72 10.65
C SER A 140 -3.93 -14.10 12.13
N TRP A 141 -3.16 -13.48 13.01
CA TRP A 141 -3.18 -13.73 14.45
C TRP A 141 -4.10 -12.78 15.23
N ALA A 142 -4.97 -12.01 14.57
CA ALA A 142 -5.92 -11.11 15.24
C ALA A 142 -6.83 -11.81 16.26
N ALA A 143 -7.19 -13.08 15.99
CA ALA A 143 -8.03 -13.87 16.90
C ALA A 143 -7.23 -14.72 17.90
N THR A 144 -5.95 -15.00 17.62
CA THR A 144 -5.08 -15.82 18.50
C THR A 144 -4.17 -14.97 19.40
N GLY A 145 -4.06 -13.67 19.11
CA GLY A 145 -3.30 -12.69 19.91
C GLY A 145 -1.80 -12.65 19.62
N SER A 146 -1.21 -13.68 18.99
CA SER A 146 0.23 -13.73 18.73
C SER A 146 0.58 -14.59 17.51
N PRO A 147 1.61 -14.23 16.72
CA PRO A 147 2.19 -15.09 15.68
C PRO A 147 2.67 -16.46 16.17
N ALA A 148 3.11 -16.54 17.43
CA ALA A 148 3.57 -17.78 18.05
C ALA A 148 2.39 -18.69 18.48
N GLN A 149 1.16 -18.18 18.43
CA GLN A 149 -0.04 -18.87 18.89
C GLN A 149 -0.96 -19.20 17.71
N GLY A 150 -1.47 -20.43 17.67
CA GLY A 150 -2.44 -20.88 16.68
C GLY A 150 -2.04 -22.15 15.95
N GLY A 151 -2.84 -22.53 14.95
CA GLY A 151 -2.54 -23.63 14.02
C GLY A 151 -1.66 -23.18 12.86
N GLU A 152 -1.35 -24.11 11.96
CA GLU A 152 -0.69 -23.77 10.71
C GLU A 152 -1.65 -22.98 9.81
N LEU A 153 -1.20 -21.81 9.36
CA LEU A 153 -1.93 -20.98 8.40
C LEU A 153 -1.72 -21.53 6.98
N PRO A 154 -2.77 -21.72 6.17
CA PRO A 154 -2.61 -21.96 4.74
C PRO A 154 -1.95 -20.76 4.04
N ARG A 155 -1.23 -21.01 2.94
CA ARG A 155 -0.71 -19.94 2.08
C ARG A 155 -1.85 -19.09 1.53
N CYS A 156 -1.55 -17.81 1.27
CA CYS A 156 -2.50 -16.84 0.70
C CYS A 156 -3.76 -16.58 1.54
N VAL A 157 -3.71 -16.75 2.88
CA VAL A 157 -4.83 -16.52 3.79
C VAL A 157 -4.45 -15.51 4.88
N SER A 158 -5.36 -14.58 5.20
CA SER A 158 -5.26 -13.69 6.36
C SER A 158 -6.66 -13.20 6.80
N SER A 159 -6.70 -12.31 7.79
CA SER A 159 -7.93 -11.67 8.28
C SER A 159 -8.34 -10.46 7.43
N ALA A 160 -9.58 -10.00 7.56
CA ALA A 160 -10.02 -8.73 6.98
C ALA A 160 -9.14 -7.53 7.42
N PRO A 161 -8.97 -6.48 6.61
CA PRO A 161 -8.14 -5.32 6.95
C PRO A 161 -8.87 -4.36 7.90
N PHE A 162 -8.83 -4.67 9.20
CA PHE A 162 -9.58 -3.93 10.23
C PHE A 162 -8.80 -2.76 10.85
N GLU A 163 -7.48 -2.84 10.91
CA GLU A 163 -6.62 -1.78 11.46
C GLU A 163 -6.59 -0.56 10.55
N LYS A 164 -6.25 0.58 11.15
CA LYS A 164 -6.03 1.84 10.43
C LYS A 164 -4.56 2.19 10.49
N VAL A 165 -4.00 2.59 9.35
CA VAL A 165 -2.68 3.22 9.32
C VAL A 165 -2.72 4.58 10.01
N ALA A 166 -1.69 4.87 10.80
CA ALA A 166 -1.51 6.14 11.46
C ALA A 166 -1.17 7.24 10.44
N ARG A 167 -1.69 8.45 10.67
CA ARG A 167 -1.44 9.56 9.74
C ARG A 167 0.04 9.95 9.78
N GLY A 168 0.67 9.97 8.61
CA GLY A 168 2.03 10.48 8.44
C GLY A 168 3.15 9.48 8.74
N THR A 169 2.82 8.21 9.03
CA THR A 169 3.82 7.16 9.25
C THR A 169 4.29 6.45 7.98
N GLY A 170 3.65 6.72 6.85
CA GLY A 170 3.97 6.13 5.56
C GLY A 170 2.73 5.72 4.77
N ASP A 171 2.92 4.80 3.82
CA ASP A 171 1.93 4.33 2.85
C ASP A 171 2.33 2.92 2.38
N PHE A 172 1.35 2.08 2.04
CA PHE A 172 1.57 0.86 1.29
C PHE A 172 1.24 1.09 -0.19
N ARG A 173 1.74 0.20 -1.04
CA ARG A 173 1.42 0.23 -2.46
C ARG A 173 1.14 -1.16 -2.98
N VAL A 174 -0.04 -1.33 -3.58
CA VAL A 174 -0.44 -2.58 -4.23
C VAL A 174 -0.32 -2.45 -5.75
N VAL A 175 0.35 -3.41 -6.38
CA VAL A 175 0.28 -3.64 -7.82
C VAL A 175 -0.74 -4.76 -8.08
N PRO A 176 -1.87 -4.46 -8.77
CA PRO A 176 -2.94 -5.44 -8.98
C PRO A 176 -2.53 -6.59 -9.90
N TRP A 177 -2.86 -7.81 -9.49
CA TRP A 177 -2.63 -9.04 -10.23
C TRP A 177 -3.63 -9.20 -11.38
N GLN A 178 -3.12 -9.59 -12.55
CA GLN A 178 -3.92 -9.84 -13.76
C GLN A 178 -3.58 -11.22 -14.32
N PRO A 179 -4.16 -12.31 -13.78
CA PRO A 179 -3.92 -13.66 -14.28
C PRO A 179 -4.51 -13.86 -15.68
N ARG A 180 -3.95 -14.82 -16.44
CA ARG A 180 -4.55 -15.25 -17.70
C ARG A 180 -5.77 -16.12 -17.42
N LEU A 181 -6.93 -15.71 -17.92
CA LEU A 181 -8.19 -16.46 -17.85
C LEU A 181 -8.32 -17.44 -19.03
#